data_AF-A0A0M0BCZ8-F1
#
_entry.id   AF-A0A0M0BCZ8-F1
#
_cell.length_a   1.000
_cell.length_b   1.000
_cell.length_c   1.000
_cell.angle_alpha   90.00
_cell.angle_beta   90.00
_cell.angle_gamma   90.00
#
_symmetry.space_group_name_H-M   'P 1'
#
loop_
_entity.id
_entity.type
_entity.pdbx_description
1 polymer ?
#
loop_
_entity_poly.entity_id
_entity_poly.type
_entity_poly.pdbx_seq_one_letter_code
_entity_poly.pdbx_strand_id
1 'polypeptide(L)'
;MISLLEVAERARTGRKMDDKEWGLALFKTLQALATRHNLKQEGPERFYEVDDTYADALFQAAVDLLGELGVYCTHTHRTITFTEDEVREALREVPAEITIGAGRDQRVWRKLDMGDSRPPGINVAGHGPWSDALIPQPIM
;
A
#
# COMPACT_ATOMS: atom_id res chain seq x y z
N MET A 1 -15.50 -0.23 8.71
CA MET A 1 -14.35 -0.58 7.85
C MET A 1 -14.91 -1.29 6.65
N ILE A 2 -14.54 -0.89 5.42
CA ILE A 2 -14.95 -1.61 4.23
C ILE A 2 -14.50 -3.09 4.33
N SER A 3 -15.44 -4.00 4.11
CA SER A 3 -15.20 -5.43 4.24
C SER A 3 -14.65 -6.04 2.95
N LEU A 4 -14.01 -7.21 3.06
CA LEU A 4 -13.57 -7.97 1.89
C LEU A 4 -14.73 -8.35 0.96
N LEU A 5 -15.92 -8.59 1.51
CA LEU A 5 -17.12 -8.90 0.73
C LEU A 5 -17.61 -7.70 -0.08
N GLU A 6 -17.58 -6.49 0.49
CA GLU A 6 -17.92 -5.26 -0.24
C GLU A 6 -16.91 -4.98 -1.35
N VAL A 7 -15.61 -5.17 -1.09
CA VAL A 7 -14.57 -5.07 -2.12
C VAL A 7 -14.81 -6.10 -3.24
N ALA A 8 -15.14 -7.34 -2.89
CA ALA A 8 -15.47 -8.38 -3.87
C ALA A 8 -16.72 -8.04 -4.70
N GLU A 9 -17.74 -7.44 -4.09
CA GLU A 9 -18.93 -6.99 -4.81
C GLU A 9 -18.62 -5.84 -5.76
N ARG A 10 -17.84 -4.84 -5.32
CA ARG A 10 -17.36 -3.76 -6.19
C ARG A 10 -16.47 -4.28 -7.31
N ALA A 11 -15.65 -5.30 -7.06
CA ALA A 11 -14.86 -5.94 -8.11
C ALA A 11 -15.75 -6.56 -9.20
N ARG A 12 -16.96 -7.03 -8.88
CA ARG A 12 -17.92 -7.58 -9.85
C ARG A 12 -18.77 -6.53 -10.55
N THR A 13 -19.11 -5.45 -9.87
CA THR A 13 -20.11 -4.46 -10.31
C THR A 13 -19.52 -3.11 -10.75
N GLY A 14 -18.28 -2.81 -10.36
CA GLY A 14 -17.57 -1.56 -10.62
C GLY A 14 -17.41 -1.25 -12.10
N ARG A 15 -16.97 -0.05 -12.44
CA ARG A 15 -16.88 0.40 -13.85
C ARG A 15 -15.95 -0.53 -14.65
N LYS A 16 -16.43 -1.03 -15.80
CA LYS A 16 -15.58 -1.78 -16.73
C LYS A 16 -14.53 -0.88 -17.35
N MET A 17 -13.31 -1.38 -17.45
CA MET A 17 -12.19 -0.67 -18.06
C MET A 17 -11.20 -1.69 -18.62
N ASP A 18 -10.60 -1.40 -19.77
CA ASP A 18 -9.54 -2.24 -20.34
C ASP A 18 -8.21 -2.03 -19.59
N ASP A 19 -7.33 -3.05 -19.57
CA ASP A 19 -6.03 -3.00 -18.90
C ASP A 19 -5.17 -1.82 -19.39
N LYS A 20 -5.10 -1.60 -20.71
CA LYS A 20 -4.31 -0.52 -21.29
C LYS A 20 -4.96 0.83 -21.05
N GLU A 21 -6.29 0.89 -21.10
CA GLU A 21 -7.05 2.09 -20.78
C GLU A 21 -6.79 2.51 -19.33
N TRP A 22 -6.87 1.57 -18.38
CA TRP A 22 -6.61 1.82 -16.96
C TRP A 22 -5.17 2.26 -16.72
N GLY A 23 -4.19 1.60 -17.35
CA GLY A 23 -2.78 1.99 -17.24
C GLY A 23 -2.52 3.41 -17.76
N LEU A 24 -3.14 3.80 -18.88
CA LEU A 24 -3.02 5.17 -19.41
C LEU A 24 -3.73 6.19 -18.51
N ALA A 25 -4.88 5.82 -17.94
CA ALA A 25 -5.61 6.66 -16.99
C ALA A 25 -4.79 6.86 -15.71
N LEU A 26 -4.16 5.82 -15.17
CA LEU A 26 -3.27 5.89 -14.01
C LEU A 26 -2.16 6.92 -14.22
N PHE A 27 -1.45 6.84 -15.35
CA PHE A 27 -0.39 7.80 -15.65
C PHE A 27 -0.91 9.24 -15.68
N LYS A 28 -2.03 9.50 -16.36
CA LYS A 28 -2.63 10.84 -16.46
C LYS A 28 -3.13 11.37 -15.11
N THR A 29 -3.80 10.52 -14.33
CA THR A 29 -4.32 10.89 -13.01
C THR A 29 -3.17 11.21 -12.06
N LEU A 30 -2.09 10.42 -12.05
CA LEU A 30 -0.90 10.71 -11.24
C LEU A 30 -0.27 12.07 -11.59
N GLN A 31 -0.12 12.39 -12.89
CA GLN A 31 0.39 13.70 -13.31
C GLN A 31 -0.52 14.86 -12.88
N ALA A 32 -1.83 14.68 -13.02
CA ALA A 32 -2.82 15.68 -12.60
C ALA A 32 -2.80 15.89 -11.09
N LEU A 33 -2.75 14.80 -10.30
CA LEU A 33 -2.67 14.85 -8.84
C LEU A 33 -1.38 15.51 -8.35
N ALA A 34 -0.24 15.14 -8.94
CA ALA A 34 1.04 15.75 -8.60
C ALA A 34 1.01 17.27 -8.83
N THR A 35 0.41 17.72 -9.93
CA THR A 35 0.24 19.15 -10.21
C THR A 35 -0.73 19.80 -9.23
N ARG A 36 -1.90 19.18 -8.99
CA ARG A 36 -2.98 19.71 -8.14
C ARG A 36 -2.56 19.87 -6.68
N HIS A 37 -1.78 18.93 -6.17
CA HIS A 37 -1.27 18.93 -4.80
C HIS A 37 0.12 19.58 -4.67
N ASN A 38 0.60 20.23 -5.74
CA ASN A 38 1.92 20.89 -5.79
C ASN A 38 3.07 19.97 -5.34
N LEU A 39 2.99 18.68 -5.72
CA LEU A 39 4.01 17.69 -5.45
C LEU A 39 5.16 17.88 -6.42
N LYS A 40 6.11 18.73 -6.04
CA LYS A 40 7.35 18.96 -6.78
C LYS A 40 8.51 18.38 -6.01
N GLN A 41 9.30 17.53 -6.67
CA GLN A 41 10.58 17.09 -6.15
C GLN A 41 11.66 17.88 -6.86
N GLU A 42 12.16 18.93 -6.22
CA GLU A 42 13.25 19.75 -6.75
C GLU A 42 14.56 19.38 -6.05
N GLY A 43 15.53 18.86 -6.80
CA GLY A 43 16.88 18.56 -6.30
C GLY A 43 17.16 17.08 -6.00
N PRO A 44 18.32 16.76 -5.37
CA PRO A 44 18.67 15.38 -5.04
C PRO A 44 17.63 14.77 -4.11
N GLU A 45 17.37 13.48 -4.24
CA GLU A 45 16.37 12.76 -3.46
C GLU A 45 16.60 12.92 -1.95
N ARG A 46 15.74 13.72 -1.30
CA ARG A 46 15.71 13.90 0.16
C ARG A 46 14.71 12.95 0.80
N PHE A 47 15.03 11.66 0.78
CA PHE A 47 14.12 10.60 1.20
C PHE A 47 13.58 10.72 2.63
N TYR A 48 14.34 11.36 3.53
CA TYR A 48 14.01 11.44 4.96
C TYR A 48 13.88 12.89 5.48
N GLU A 49 13.99 13.89 4.60
CA GLU A 49 13.92 15.32 4.94
C GLU A 49 12.77 16.02 4.20
N VAL A 50 11.65 15.33 4.03
CA VAL A 50 10.41 15.93 3.55
C VAL A 50 9.69 16.60 4.72
N ASP A 51 9.22 17.82 4.51
CA ASP A 51 8.42 18.52 5.52
C ASP A 51 7.00 17.93 5.63
N ASP A 52 6.36 18.15 6.77
CA ASP A 52 5.03 17.62 7.06
C ASP A 52 3.96 18.13 6.08
N THR A 53 4.12 19.34 5.52
CA THR A 53 3.15 19.89 4.55
C THR A 53 3.19 19.12 3.24
N TYR A 54 4.39 18.78 2.77
CA TYR A 54 4.57 17.94 1.61
C TYR A 54 4.04 16.52 1.87
N ALA A 55 4.33 15.94 3.04
CA ALA A 55 3.86 14.61 3.42
C ALA A 55 2.32 14.54 3.47
N ASP A 56 1.67 15.55 4.06
CA ASP A 56 0.21 15.67 4.11
C ASP A 56 -0.40 15.84 2.71
N ALA A 57 0.22 16.65 1.85
CA ALA A 57 -0.20 16.82 0.47
C ALA A 57 -0.07 15.50 -0.34
N LEU A 58 1.02 14.76 -0.13
CA LEU A 58 1.23 13.46 -0.77
C LEU A 58 0.19 12.43 -0.28
N PHE A 59 -0.10 12.41 1.02
CA PHE A 59 -1.13 11.57 1.59
C PHE A 59 -2.51 11.89 0.98
N GLN A 60 -2.89 13.16 0.93
CA GLN A 60 -4.16 13.57 0.34
C GLN A 60 -4.24 13.24 -1.17
N ALA A 61 -3.15 13.42 -1.92
CA ALA A 61 -3.08 13.01 -3.32
C ALA A 61 -3.32 11.50 -3.50
N ALA A 62 -2.82 10.66 -2.60
CA ALA A 62 -3.05 9.22 -2.62
C ALA A 62 -4.51 8.86 -2.27
N VAL A 63 -5.14 9.56 -1.32
CA VAL A 63 -6.58 9.40 -1.03
C VAL A 63 -7.43 9.76 -2.24
N ASP A 64 -7.11 10.89 -2.89
CA ASP A 64 -7.82 11.32 -4.09
C ASP A 64 -7.67 10.33 -5.25
N LEU A 65 -6.47 9.72 -5.42
CA LEU A 65 -6.25 8.68 -6.42
C LEU A 65 -7.20 7.49 -6.23
N LEU A 66 -7.38 7.05 -4.98
CA LEU A 66 -8.29 5.95 -4.63
C LEU A 66 -9.76 6.29 -4.87
N GLY A 67 -10.13 7.57 -4.73
CA GLY A 67 -11.47 8.06 -5.05
C GLY A 67 -11.72 8.22 -6.54
N GLU A 68 -10.79 8.83 -7.28
CA GLU A 68 -10.96 9.18 -8.69
C GLU A 68 -10.77 8.01 -9.64
N LEU A 69 -9.71 7.21 -9.43
CA LEU A 69 -9.35 6.09 -10.30
C LEU A 69 -9.60 4.75 -9.62
N GLY A 70 -9.29 4.67 -8.32
CA GLY A 70 -9.43 3.45 -7.54
C GLY A 70 -8.39 2.39 -7.90
N VAL A 71 -8.72 1.15 -7.57
CA VAL A 71 -7.89 -0.04 -7.80
C VAL A 71 -8.50 -0.89 -8.90
N TYR A 72 -7.65 -1.42 -9.78
CA TYR A 72 -8.08 -2.27 -10.89
C TYR A 72 -8.06 -3.75 -10.55
N CYS A 73 -9.19 -4.43 -10.77
CA CYS A 73 -9.28 -5.87 -10.71
C CYS A 73 -9.08 -6.46 -12.11
N THR A 74 -7.89 -7.01 -12.35
CA THR A 74 -7.49 -7.61 -13.64
C THR A 74 -8.34 -8.81 -14.05
N HIS A 75 -8.95 -9.52 -13.09
CA HIS A 75 -9.77 -10.70 -13.38
C HIS A 75 -11.15 -10.33 -13.90
N THR A 76 -11.74 -9.23 -13.39
CA THR A 76 -13.08 -8.79 -13.78
C THR A 76 -13.06 -7.63 -14.77
N HIS A 77 -11.87 -7.09 -15.06
CA HIS A 77 -11.63 -5.89 -15.86
C HIS A 77 -12.47 -4.69 -15.37
N ARG A 78 -12.42 -4.45 -14.05
CA ARG A 78 -13.22 -3.41 -13.39
C ARG A 78 -12.44 -2.62 -12.36
N THR A 79 -12.83 -1.37 -12.16
CA THR A 79 -12.26 -0.48 -11.15
C THR A 79 -13.10 -0.45 -9.87
N ILE A 80 -12.41 -0.38 -8.73
CA ILE A 80 -12.95 -0.31 -7.39
C ILE A 80 -12.51 1.03 -6.79
N THR A 81 -13.43 1.96 -6.63
CA THR A 81 -13.16 3.26 -5.99
C THR A 81 -13.51 3.22 -4.51
N PHE A 82 -12.87 4.10 -3.76
CA PHE A 82 -13.02 4.23 -2.32
C PHE A 82 -13.30 5.68 -1.94
N THR A 83 -14.20 5.89 -1.00
CA THR A 83 -14.42 7.22 -0.42
C THR A 83 -13.27 7.58 0.53
N GLU A 84 -13.05 8.87 0.77
CA GLU A 84 -12.07 9.32 1.76
C GLU A 84 -12.34 8.74 3.15
N ASP A 85 -13.61 8.67 3.56
CA ASP A 85 -14.01 8.09 4.83
C ASP A 85 -13.63 6.61 4.94
N GLU A 86 -13.83 5.82 3.88
CA GLU A 86 -13.42 4.41 3.84
C GLU A 86 -11.91 4.24 3.98
N VAL A 87 -11.13 5.09 3.29
CA VAL A 87 -9.66 5.05 3.37
C VAL A 87 -9.19 5.43 4.77
N ARG A 88 -9.72 6.52 5.35
CA ARG A 88 -9.34 6.98 6.70
C ARG A 88 -9.81 6.02 7.78
N GLU A 89 -10.96 5.37 7.60
CA GLU A 89 -11.44 4.33 8.51
C GLU A 89 -10.51 3.13 8.49
N ALA A 90 -10.10 2.64 7.32
CA ALA A 90 -9.15 1.54 7.23
C ALA A 90 -7.81 1.84 7.94
N LEU A 91 -7.32 3.07 7.87
CA LEU A 91 -6.09 3.49 8.55
C LEU A 91 -6.21 3.49 10.09
N ARG A 92 -7.39 3.81 10.64
CA ARG A 92 -7.62 3.78 12.09
C ARG A 92 -7.59 2.37 12.66
N GLU A 93 -7.95 1.38 11.86
CA GLU A 93 -7.99 -0.02 12.25
C GLU A 93 -6.63 -0.74 12.11
N VAL A 94 -5.60 -0.07 11.60
CA VAL A 94 -4.27 -0.67 11.46
C VAL A 94 -3.69 -0.98 12.83
N PRO A 95 -3.32 -2.24 13.13
CA PRO A 95 -2.76 -2.60 14.42
C PRO A 95 -1.39 -1.92 14.62
N ALA A 96 -1.16 -1.37 15.81
CA ALA A 96 0.11 -0.74 16.17
C ALA A 96 1.26 -1.76 16.30
N GLU A 97 0.93 -3.01 16.58
CA GLU A 97 1.89 -4.11 16.68
C GLU A 97 1.30 -5.44 16.18
N ILE A 98 2.17 -6.30 15.67
CA ILE A 98 1.85 -7.66 15.25
C ILE A 98 2.86 -8.63 15.85
N THR A 99 2.35 -9.74 16.37
CA THR A 99 3.17 -10.85 16.86
C THR A 99 3.40 -11.85 15.74
N ILE A 100 4.66 -12.21 15.50
CA ILE A 100 5.09 -13.15 14.46
C ILE A 100 5.89 -14.29 15.10
N GLY A 101 5.70 -15.52 14.64
CA GLY A 101 6.38 -16.70 15.16
C GLY A 101 5.72 -17.28 16.41
N ALA A 102 6.38 -18.23 17.05
CA ALA A 102 5.86 -18.94 18.22
C ALA A 102 6.99 -19.34 19.19
N GLY A 103 6.62 -19.58 20.44
CA GLY A 103 7.56 -20.04 21.47
C GLY A 103 8.73 -19.08 21.68
N ARG A 104 9.96 -19.60 21.72
CA ARG A 104 11.18 -18.80 21.93
C ARG A 104 11.53 -17.90 20.73
N ASP A 105 10.98 -18.20 19.56
CA ASP A 105 11.23 -17.47 18.31
C ASP A 105 10.15 -16.41 18.03
N GLN A 106 9.17 -16.26 18.92
CA GLN A 106 8.17 -15.22 18.83
C GLN A 106 8.83 -13.82 18.86
N ARG A 107 8.43 -12.95 17.94
CA ARG A 107 8.86 -11.54 17.85
C ARG A 107 7.63 -10.65 17.74
N VAL A 108 7.73 -9.43 18.29
CA VAL A 108 6.70 -8.41 18.14
C VAL A 108 7.23 -7.33 17.22
N TRP A 109 6.58 -7.14 16.08
CA TRP A 109 6.84 -6.06 15.15
C TRP A 109 5.92 -4.90 15.47
N ARG A 110 6.44 -3.68 15.47
CA ARG A 110 5.70 -2.48 15.89
C ARG A 110 5.92 -1.35 14.89
N LYS A 111 5.00 -0.40 14.87
CA LYS A 111 5.20 0.89 14.20
C LYS A 111 6.46 1.57 14.76
N LEU A 112 7.32 2.06 13.87
CA LEU A 112 8.43 2.95 14.17
C LEU A 112 8.10 4.36 13.69
N ASP A 113 8.41 5.37 14.49
CA ASP A 113 8.29 6.77 14.09
C ASP A 113 9.58 7.26 13.43
N MET A 114 9.54 8.45 12.83
CA MET A 114 10.72 9.05 12.23
C MET A 114 11.81 9.28 13.30
N GLY A 115 13.03 8.82 13.02
CA GLY A 115 14.17 8.93 13.94
C GLY A 115 14.17 7.94 15.10
N ASP A 116 13.29 6.94 15.08
CA ASP A 116 13.28 5.89 16.11
C ASP A 116 14.59 5.10 16.12
N SER A 117 15.14 4.88 17.33
CA SER A 117 16.40 4.16 17.54
C SER A 117 16.23 2.65 17.73
N ARG A 118 14.99 2.18 17.87
CA ARG A 118 14.68 0.75 17.97
C ARG A 118 14.97 0.05 16.64
N PRO A 119 15.56 -1.16 16.65
CA PRO A 119 15.80 -1.89 15.42
C PRO A 119 14.48 -2.29 14.73
N PRO A 120 14.40 -2.23 13.39
CA PRO A 120 13.23 -2.70 12.66
C PRO A 120 13.05 -4.21 12.79
N GLY A 121 11.82 -4.68 12.53
CA GLY A 121 11.59 -6.10 12.30
C GLY A 121 12.39 -6.56 11.08
N ILE A 122 13.27 -7.54 11.27
CA ILE A 122 14.11 -8.09 10.19
C ILE A 122 13.50 -9.42 9.76
N ASN A 123 13.07 -9.49 8.50
CA ASN A 123 12.75 -10.74 7.82
C ASN A 123 13.85 -11.02 6.79
N VAL A 124 14.57 -12.12 6.97
CA VAL A 124 15.62 -12.57 6.05
C VAL A 124 15.21 -13.88 5.42
N ALA A 125 15.48 -14.00 4.13
CA ALA A 125 15.24 -15.15 3.24
C ALA A 125 13.88 -15.20 2.52
N GLY A 126 13.84 -15.94 1.40
CA GLY A 126 12.60 -16.26 0.68
C GLY A 126 12.13 -15.29 -0.42
N HIS A 127 12.86 -14.21 -0.71
CA HIS A 127 12.46 -13.22 -1.74
C HIS A 127 12.90 -13.54 -3.18
N GLY A 128 13.19 -14.80 -3.48
CA GLY A 128 13.66 -15.24 -4.81
C GLY A 128 13.42 -16.74 -5.02
N PRO A 129 13.76 -17.31 -6.19
CA PRO A 129 13.67 -18.75 -6.41
C PRO A 129 14.78 -19.50 -5.65
N TRP A 130 14.44 -20.65 -5.08
CA TRP A 130 15.38 -21.54 -4.36
C TRP A 130 15.25 -22.95 -4.94
N SER A 131 16.33 -23.70 -4.89
CA SER A 131 16.28 -25.13 -5.19
C SER A 131 15.63 -25.86 -4.01
N ASP A 132 14.75 -26.82 -4.30
CA ASP A 132 14.19 -27.72 -3.29
C ASP A 132 15.26 -28.45 -2.49
N ALA A 133 16.44 -28.68 -3.08
CA ALA A 133 17.58 -29.29 -2.38
C ALA A 133 18.15 -28.42 -1.24
N LEU A 134 17.85 -27.11 -1.24
CA LEU A 134 18.28 -26.15 -0.23
C LEU A 134 17.18 -25.86 0.80
N ILE A 135 15.96 -26.36 0.59
CA ILE A 135 14.87 -26.22 1.55
C ILE A 135 15.13 -27.21 2.68
N PRO A 136 15.31 -26.75 3.93
CA PRO A 136 15.45 -27.68 5.05
C PRO A 136 14.20 -28.55 5.11
N GLN A 137 14.40 -29.87 4.98
CA GLN A 137 13.34 -30.86 5.13
C GLN A 137 12.66 -30.65 6.49
N PRO A 138 11.33 -30.81 6.60
CA PRO A 138 10.66 -30.70 7.88
C PRO A 138 11.35 -31.64 8.88
N ILE A 139 11.78 -31.08 10.00
CA ILE A 139 12.35 -31.85 11.11
C ILE A 139 11.21 -32.75 11.60
N MET A 140 11.31 -34.03 11.27
CA MET A 140 10.37 -35.07 11.70
C MET A 140 10.55 -35.35 13.19
#